data_AF-A0A1D6IZ22-F1
#
_entry.id   AF-A0A1D6IZ22-F1
#
_cell.length_a   1.000
_cell.length_b   1.000
_cell.length_c   1.000
_cell.angle_alpha   90.00
_cell.angle_beta   90.00
_cell.angle_gamma   90.00
#
_symmetry.space_group_name_H-M   'P 1'
#
loop_
_entity.id
_entity.type
_entity.pdbx_description
1 polymer ?
#
loop_
_entity_poly.entity_id
_entity_poly.type
_entity_poly.pdbx_seq_one_letter_code
_entity_poly.pdbx_strand_id
1 'polypeptide(L)'
;MGFLYGELLKAKREIKEAFGNVESRFKDVMAVIEKKMNGRLDSPLHLTAFLLNPHYSYANPSIFDEPKMNEAFISCVEQFYYHDEDQQEQVANFELKKIQNREGPFSKKLARTFQNYDYNPAASWWRLYGTETPALQKMATRILSLTSSSSGCERNWSGFEGIHTKKRNRLTTTRLNKLVYIQFNNRLMNNREKIKVKENH
;
A
#
# COMPACT_ATOMS: atom_id res chain seq x y z
N MET A 1 -1.10 -2.60 -1.39
CA MET A 1 -1.21 -1.31 -0.68
C MET A 1 -1.44 -0.15 -1.64
N GLY A 2 -0.64 0.00 -2.70
CA GLY A 2 -0.68 1.17 -3.60
C GLY A 2 -2.00 1.46 -4.35
N PHE A 3 -2.90 0.49 -4.48
CA PHE A 3 -4.21 0.70 -5.13
C PHE A 3 -5.37 0.92 -4.16
N LEU A 4 -5.22 0.57 -2.89
CA LEU A 4 -6.33 0.43 -1.95
C LEU A 4 -7.13 1.73 -1.77
N TYR A 5 -6.43 2.84 -1.53
CA TYR A 5 -7.09 4.13 -1.30
C TYR A 5 -7.71 4.67 -2.60
N GLY A 6 -7.04 4.51 -3.74
CA GLY A 6 -7.56 4.99 -5.02
C GLY A 6 -8.80 4.22 -5.49
N GLU A 7 -8.82 2.89 -5.33
CA GLU A 7 -10.01 2.08 -5.60
C GLU A 7 -11.17 2.45 -4.68
N LEU A 8 -10.88 2.83 -3.42
CA LEU A 8 -11.90 3.30 -2.50
C LEU A 8 -12.48 4.65 -2.92
N LEU A 9 -11.64 5.58 -3.42
CA LEU A 9 -12.11 6.84 -3.99
C LEU A 9 -12.96 6.62 -5.24
N LYS A 10 -12.56 5.68 -6.10
CA LYS A 10 -13.32 5.27 -7.28
C LYS A 10 -14.68 4.69 -6.89
N ALA A 11 -14.72 3.75 -5.95
CA ALA A 11 -15.97 3.17 -5.43
C ALA A 11 -16.89 4.25 -4.83
N LYS A 12 -16.34 5.21 -4.07
CA LYS A 12 -17.13 6.35 -3.58
C LYS A 12 -17.75 7.15 -4.72
N ARG A 13 -17.01 7.41 -5.80
CA ARG A 13 -17.53 8.14 -6.97
C ARG A 13 -18.66 7.38 -7.66
N GLU A 14 -18.45 6.10 -7.95
CA GLU A 14 -19.43 5.23 -8.60
C GLU A 14 -20.73 5.12 -7.78
N ILE A 15 -20.63 5.06 -6.45
CA ILE A 15 -21.81 5.09 -5.58
C ILE A 15 -22.57 6.41 -5.74
N LYS A 16 -21.89 7.57 -5.73
CA LYS A 16 -22.58 8.87 -5.93
C LYS A 16 -23.32 8.91 -7.25
N GLU A 17 -22.66 8.44 -8.31
CA GLU A 17 -23.24 8.37 -9.66
C GLU A 17 -24.45 7.44 -9.72
N ALA A 18 -24.38 6.26 -9.08
CA ALA A 18 -25.50 5.32 -9.00
C ALA A 18 -26.73 5.90 -8.29
N PHE A 19 -26.52 6.80 -7.32
CA PHE A 19 -27.59 7.55 -6.64
C PHE A 19 -27.99 8.84 -7.36
N GLY A 20 -27.52 9.05 -8.59
CA GLY A 20 -27.85 10.20 -9.43
C GLY A 20 -27.20 11.51 -8.99
N ASN A 21 -26.10 11.44 -8.25
CA ASN A 21 -25.38 12.57 -7.66
C ASN A 21 -26.26 13.47 -6.75
N VAL A 22 -27.36 12.93 -6.23
CA VAL A 22 -28.22 13.61 -5.26
C VAL A 22 -27.73 13.31 -3.85
N GLU A 23 -27.17 14.31 -3.17
CA GLU A 23 -26.54 14.15 -1.85
C GLU A 23 -27.46 13.46 -0.83
N SER A 24 -28.74 13.86 -0.76
CA SER A 24 -29.72 13.26 0.15
C SER A 24 -29.93 11.77 -0.06
N ARG A 25 -29.58 11.21 -1.23
CA ARG A 25 -29.74 9.79 -1.55
C ARG A 25 -28.53 8.94 -1.16
N PHE A 26 -27.33 9.51 -1.10
CA PHE A 26 -26.10 8.76 -0.80
C PHE A 26 -25.42 9.15 0.51
N LYS A 27 -25.84 10.23 1.19
CA LYS A 27 -25.18 10.77 2.38
C LYS A 27 -24.99 9.73 3.49
N ASP A 28 -26.03 8.96 3.80
CA ASP A 28 -25.96 7.94 4.86
C ASP A 28 -25.00 6.81 4.49
N VAL A 29 -25.02 6.40 3.22
CA VAL A 29 -24.08 5.40 2.68
C VAL A 29 -22.64 5.91 2.79
N MET A 30 -22.40 7.18 2.44
CA MET A 30 -21.08 7.80 2.55
C MET A 30 -20.61 7.91 3.99
N ALA A 31 -21.48 8.29 4.92
CA ALA A 31 -21.15 8.35 6.35
C ALA A 31 -20.75 6.97 6.89
N VAL A 32 -21.42 5.90 6.46
CA VAL A 32 -21.05 4.52 6.83
C VAL A 32 -19.68 4.13 6.25
N ILE A 33 -19.41 4.48 4.99
CA ILE A 33 -18.11 4.21 4.36
C ILE A 33 -16.99 4.96 5.08
N GLU A 34 -17.17 6.26 5.34
CA GLU A 34 -16.19 7.08 6.05
C GLU A 34 -15.91 6.56 7.45
N LYS A 35 -16.96 6.18 8.19
CA LYS A 35 -16.82 5.56 9.51
C LYS A 35 -16.02 4.26 9.47
N LYS A 36 -16.21 3.43 8.45
CA LYS A 36 -15.47 2.16 8.29
C LYS A 36 -14.02 2.37 7.81
N MET A 37 -13.79 3.43 7.04
CA MET A 37 -12.49 3.76 6.47
C MET A 37 -11.56 4.37 7.53
N ASN A 38 -12.11 5.22 8.39
CA ASN A 38 -11.36 6.04 9.36
C ASN A 38 -10.43 5.18 10.24
N GLY A 39 -9.14 5.50 10.19
CA GLY A 39 -8.06 4.85 10.95
C GLY A 39 -7.68 3.45 10.43
N ARG A 40 -8.33 2.95 9.37
CA ARG A 40 -8.12 1.59 8.84
C ARG A 40 -7.57 1.59 7.43
N LEU A 41 -8.16 2.38 6.53
CA LEU A 41 -7.86 2.39 5.10
C LEU A 41 -7.39 3.77 4.61
N ASP A 42 -7.28 4.74 5.52
CA ASP A 42 -6.84 6.11 5.27
C ASP A 42 -5.67 6.52 6.19
N SER A 43 -4.94 5.54 6.75
CA SER A 43 -3.73 5.82 7.52
C SER A 43 -2.64 6.48 6.63
N PRO A 44 -1.64 7.15 7.22
CA PRO A 44 -0.57 7.79 6.46
C PRO A 44 0.07 6.86 5.43
N LEU A 45 0.26 5.58 5.77
CA LEU A 45 0.81 4.58 4.87
C LEU A 45 -0.05 4.35 3.61
N HIS A 46 -1.38 4.35 3.74
CA HIS A 46 -2.29 4.18 2.60
C HIS A 46 -2.28 5.38 1.67
N LEU A 47 -2.27 6.58 2.25
CA LEU A 47 -2.24 7.85 1.52
C LEU A 47 -0.89 8.03 0.80
N THR A 48 0.21 7.77 1.48
CA THR A 48 1.55 7.77 0.89
C THR A 48 1.69 6.73 -0.21
N ALA A 49 1.13 5.53 -0.04
CA ALA A 49 1.13 4.52 -1.08
C ALA A 49 0.33 4.95 -2.32
N PHE A 50 -0.78 5.68 -2.13
CA PHE A 50 -1.56 6.27 -3.21
C PHE A 50 -0.80 7.38 -3.93
N LEU A 51 -0.21 8.31 -3.17
CA LEU A 51 0.61 9.42 -3.68
C LEU A 51 1.79 8.93 -4.53
N LEU A 52 2.49 7.89 -4.07
CA LEU A 52 3.67 7.36 -4.74
C LEU A 52 3.35 6.37 -5.86
N ASN A 53 2.09 5.99 -6.07
CA ASN A 53 1.73 5.07 -7.14
C ASN A 53 1.63 5.84 -8.47
N PRO A 54 2.49 5.53 -9.47
CA PRO A 54 2.48 6.24 -10.76
C PRO A 54 1.15 6.12 -11.50
N HIS A 55 0.36 5.08 -11.23
CA HIS A 55 -0.99 4.95 -11.77
C HIS A 55 -1.86 6.16 -11.42
N TYR A 56 -1.77 6.66 -10.19
CA TYR A 56 -2.56 7.80 -9.73
C TYR A 56 -1.82 9.13 -9.91
N SER A 57 -0.54 9.20 -9.57
CA SER A 57 0.23 10.45 -9.62
C SER A 57 0.48 10.97 -11.04
N TYR A 58 0.53 10.10 -12.04
CA TYR A 58 0.63 10.53 -13.44
C TYR A 58 -0.73 10.86 -14.04
N ALA A 59 -1.79 10.16 -13.62
CA ALA A 59 -3.15 10.41 -14.06
C ALA A 59 -3.71 11.72 -13.50
N ASN A 60 -3.41 12.05 -12.25
CA ASN A 60 -3.82 13.29 -11.60
C ASN A 60 -2.65 13.91 -10.80
N PRO A 61 -1.88 14.84 -11.38
CA PRO A 61 -0.78 15.51 -10.69
C PRO A 61 -1.22 16.35 -9.47
N SER A 62 -2.47 16.81 -9.42
CA SER A 62 -2.95 17.66 -8.31
C SER A 62 -3.02 16.94 -6.96
N ILE A 63 -2.83 15.61 -6.93
CA ILE A 63 -2.73 14.88 -5.65
C ILE A 63 -1.54 15.34 -4.79
N PHE A 64 -0.51 15.93 -5.39
CA PHE A 64 0.64 16.48 -4.68
C PHE A 64 0.32 17.83 -4.00
N ASP A 65 -0.77 18.48 -4.39
CA ASP A 65 -1.21 19.75 -3.81
C ASP A 65 -2.17 19.53 -2.62
N GLU A 66 -2.62 18.29 -2.39
CA GLU A 66 -3.54 17.97 -1.29
C GLU A 66 -2.79 17.97 0.07
N PRO A 67 -3.16 18.85 1.03
CA PRO A 67 -2.47 18.94 2.32
C PRO A 67 -2.43 17.61 3.08
N LYS A 68 -3.53 16.85 3.02
CA LYS A 68 -3.65 15.53 3.64
C LYS A 68 -2.64 14.52 3.09
N MET A 69 -2.33 14.59 1.79
CA MET A 69 -1.35 13.69 1.17
C MET A 69 0.08 14.06 1.60
N ASN A 70 0.36 15.36 1.67
CA ASN A 70 1.67 15.86 2.08
C ASN A 70 1.95 15.55 3.55
N GLU A 71 0.99 15.79 4.45
CA GLU A 71 1.12 15.44 5.86
C GLU A 71 1.37 13.93 6.05
N ALA A 72 0.57 13.09 5.37
CA ALA A 72 0.74 11.65 5.41
C ALA A 72 2.11 11.16 4.89
N PHE A 73 2.60 11.81 3.83
CA PHE A 73 3.91 11.53 3.26
C PHE A 73 5.02 11.88 4.25
N ILE A 74 4.98 13.08 4.86
CA ILE A 74 5.96 13.53 5.85
C ILE A 74 5.98 12.57 7.05
N SER A 75 4.82 12.21 7.61
CA SER A 75 4.76 11.22 8.69
C SER A 75 5.36 9.86 8.30
N CYS A 76 5.21 9.45 7.04
CA CYS A 76 5.83 8.22 6.55
C CYS A 76 7.35 8.34 6.40
N VAL A 77 7.85 9.52 5.99
CA VAL A 77 9.29 9.81 5.88
C VAL A 77 9.94 9.79 7.25
N GLU A 78 9.39 10.52 8.22
CA GLU A 78 9.87 10.57 9.61
C GLU A 78 9.92 9.18 10.25
N GLN A 79 8.90 8.36 10.00
CA GLN A 79 8.83 7.00 10.52
C GLN A 79 9.81 6.05 9.82
N PHE A 80 10.03 6.20 8.51
CA PHE A 80 10.88 5.30 7.73
C PHE A 80 12.37 5.58 7.93
N TYR A 81 12.73 6.86 8.04
CA TYR A 81 14.08 7.37 8.28
C TYR A 81 14.22 7.87 9.71
N TYR A 82 13.77 7.06 10.67
CA TYR A 82 13.80 7.41 12.08
C TYR A 82 15.25 7.71 12.52
N HIS A 83 15.45 8.90 13.12
CA HIS A 83 16.76 9.45 13.52
C HIS A 83 17.77 9.74 12.38
N ASP A 84 17.32 9.83 11.13
CA ASP A 84 18.16 10.18 9.99
C ASP A 84 17.62 11.46 9.33
N GLU A 85 17.88 12.60 9.98
CA GLU A 85 17.39 13.92 9.56
C GLU A 85 17.86 14.28 8.13
N ASP A 86 19.10 13.93 7.78
CA ASP A 86 19.66 14.15 6.45
C ASP A 86 18.83 13.40 5.38
N GLN A 87 18.48 12.14 5.62
CA GLN A 87 17.62 11.39 4.69
C GLN A 87 16.19 11.92 4.66
N GLN A 88 15.64 12.36 5.80
CA GLN A 88 14.30 12.95 5.84
C GLN A 88 14.24 14.22 5.00
N GLU A 89 15.21 15.12 5.16
CA GLU A 89 15.34 16.34 4.37
C GLU A 89 15.52 16.02 2.88
N GLN A 90 16.43 15.10 2.57
CA GLN A 90 16.70 14.65 1.21
C GLN A 90 15.43 14.15 0.51
N VAL A 91 14.64 13.30 1.18
CA VAL A 91 13.42 12.72 0.61
C VAL A 91 12.32 13.75 0.47
N ALA A 92 12.04 14.53 1.52
CA ALA A 92 10.89 15.43 1.56
C ALA A 92 11.10 16.70 0.73
N ASN A 93 12.30 17.30 0.78
CA ASN A 93 12.54 18.61 0.20
C ASN A 93 13.15 18.58 -1.20
N PHE A 94 13.79 17.47 -1.58
CA PHE A 94 14.50 17.36 -2.86
C PHE A 94 13.93 16.24 -3.75
N GLU A 95 13.92 14.99 -3.26
CA GLU A 95 13.57 13.85 -4.11
C GLU A 95 12.09 13.80 -4.49
N LEU A 96 11.18 14.17 -3.57
CA LEU A 96 9.75 14.25 -3.88
C LEU A 96 9.46 15.24 -5.01
N LYS A 97 10.20 16.37 -5.07
CA LYS A 97 10.02 17.38 -6.13
C LYS A 97 10.36 16.83 -7.51
N LYS A 98 11.31 15.90 -7.62
CA LYS A 98 11.69 15.31 -8.92
C LYS A 98 10.53 14.55 -9.56
N ILE A 99 9.73 13.80 -8.78
CA ILE A 99 8.55 13.13 -9.32
C ILE A 99 7.41 14.12 -9.58
N GLN A 100 7.22 15.11 -8.71
CA GLN A 100 6.21 16.18 -8.88
C GLN A 100 6.44 16.96 -10.19
N ASN A 101 7.66 17.41 -10.42
CA ASN A 101 8.06 18.18 -11.60
C ASN A 101 8.32 17.32 -12.85
N ARG A 102 8.28 15.99 -12.71
CA ARG A 102 8.61 15.02 -13.76
C ARG A 102 10.01 15.25 -14.34
N GLU A 103 11.00 15.33 -13.47
CA GLU A 103 12.40 15.53 -13.83
C GLU A 103 13.13 14.20 -14.11
N GLY A 104 14.24 14.27 -14.84
CA GLY A 104 15.11 13.11 -15.06
C GLY A 104 14.37 11.91 -15.69
N PRO A 105 14.53 10.67 -15.16
CA PRO A 105 13.86 9.48 -15.67
C PRO A 105 12.32 9.55 -15.58
N PHE A 106 11.76 10.33 -14.66
CA PHE A 106 10.31 10.53 -14.52
C PHE A 106 9.70 11.29 -15.70
N SER A 107 10.49 12.09 -16.42
CA SER A 107 10.05 12.81 -17.62
C SER A 107 9.73 11.89 -18.81
N LYS A 108 10.30 10.68 -18.82
CA LYS A 108 10.33 9.80 -20.00
C LYS A 108 8.93 9.33 -20.39
N LYS A 109 8.67 9.22 -21.69
CA LYS A 109 7.36 8.74 -22.22
C LYS A 109 6.99 7.36 -21.65
N LEU A 110 7.98 6.45 -21.52
CA LEU A 110 7.76 5.12 -20.98
C LEU A 110 7.30 5.15 -19.51
N ALA A 111 7.84 6.08 -18.71
CA ALA A 111 7.41 6.27 -17.32
C ALA A 111 5.91 6.60 -17.22
N ARG A 112 5.38 7.40 -18.17
CA ARG A 112 3.97 7.81 -18.23
C ARG A 112 3.02 6.69 -18.61
N THR A 113 3.46 5.72 -19.41
CA THR A 113 2.59 4.61 -19.83
C THR A 113 2.11 3.75 -18.66
N PHE A 114 2.77 3.85 -17.50
CA PHE A 114 2.38 3.13 -16.28
C PHE A 114 0.94 3.42 -15.83
N GLN A 115 0.42 4.62 -16.12
CA GLN A 115 -0.96 5.00 -15.80
C GLN A 115 -2.02 4.09 -16.45
N ASN A 116 -1.66 3.36 -17.51
CA ASN A 116 -2.58 2.52 -18.25
C ASN A 116 -2.60 1.06 -17.74
N TYR A 117 -1.83 0.73 -16.69
CA TYR A 117 -1.73 -0.63 -16.18
C TYR A 117 -2.44 -0.79 -14.84
N ASP A 118 -3.46 -1.65 -14.82
CA ASP A 118 -4.22 -1.96 -13.60
C ASP A 118 -3.45 -2.87 -12.62
N TYR A 119 -2.37 -3.52 -13.06
CA TYR A 119 -1.73 -4.61 -12.28
C TYR A 119 -0.20 -4.69 -12.36
N ASN A 120 0.49 -3.65 -12.85
CA ASN A 120 1.96 -3.67 -12.81
C ASN A 120 2.45 -3.31 -11.39
N PRO A 121 3.40 -4.04 -10.77
CA PRO A 121 3.93 -3.66 -9.47
C PRO A 121 4.59 -2.27 -9.53
N ALA A 122 3.95 -1.27 -8.94
CA ALA A 122 4.48 0.10 -8.83
C ALA A 122 5.89 0.12 -8.20
N ALA A 123 6.22 -0.87 -7.36
CA ALA A 123 7.57 -1.09 -6.87
C ALA A 123 8.62 -1.33 -7.98
N SER A 124 8.28 -2.07 -9.03
CA SER A 124 9.19 -2.29 -10.18
C SER A 124 9.39 -1.02 -11.00
N TRP A 125 8.34 -0.21 -11.13
CA TRP A 125 8.46 1.11 -11.75
C TRP A 125 9.42 2.01 -10.97
N TRP A 126 9.30 2.04 -9.64
CA TRP A 126 10.23 2.80 -8.80
C TRP A 126 11.66 2.31 -8.93
N ARG A 127 11.90 1.00 -9.04
CA ARG A 127 13.25 0.45 -9.31
C ARG A 127 13.84 0.94 -10.63
N LEU A 128 13.01 1.12 -11.66
CA LEU A 128 13.47 1.52 -12.99
C LEU A 128 13.66 3.03 -13.13
N TYR A 129 12.73 3.84 -12.60
CA TYR A 129 12.71 5.29 -12.82
C TYR A 129 13.18 6.11 -11.61
N GLY A 130 13.20 5.52 -10.41
CA GLY A 130 13.66 6.20 -9.19
C GLY A 130 15.17 6.28 -9.01
N THR A 131 15.96 6.06 -10.06
CA THR A 131 17.43 5.96 -9.97
C THR A 131 18.11 7.26 -9.52
N GLU A 132 17.50 8.41 -9.78
CA GLU A 132 17.99 9.73 -9.36
C GLU A 132 17.40 10.21 -8.02
N THR A 133 16.62 9.34 -7.36
CA THR A 133 15.96 9.57 -6.07
C THR A 133 16.13 8.32 -5.20
N PRO A 134 17.36 7.95 -4.82
CA PRO A 134 17.65 6.65 -4.19
C PRO A 134 16.94 6.47 -2.84
N ALA A 135 16.78 7.54 -2.06
CA ALA A 135 16.13 7.46 -0.76
C ALA A 135 14.61 7.24 -0.93
N LEU A 136 13.96 8.11 -1.69
CA LEU A 136 12.55 7.99 -2.03
C LEU A 136 12.25 6.68 -2.75
N GLN A 137 13.13 6.23 -3.65
CA GLN A 137 13.01 4.94 -4.34
C GLN A 137 12.99 3.77 -3.34
N LYS A 138 13.88 3.77 -2.36
CA LYS A 138 13.94 2.73 -1.32
C LYS A 138 12.64 2.70 -0.51
N MET A 139 12.16 3.86 -0.08
CA MET A 139 10.92 3.98 0.67
C MET A 139 9.70 3.56 -0.16
N ALA A 140 9.54 4.14 -1.35
CA ALA A 140 8.43 3.86 -2.27
C ALA A 140 8.37 2.37 -2.65
N THR A 141 9.52 1.77 -2.98
CA THR A 141 9.61 0.33 -3.28
C THR A 141 9.12 -0.50 -2.10
N ARG A 142 9.51 -0.17 -0.86
CA ARG A 142 9.05 -0.91 0.33
C ARG A 142 7.55 -0.73 0.55
N ILE A 143 7.05 0.51 0.58
CA ILE A 143 5.63 0.81 0.81
C ILE A 143 4.74 0.15 -0.25
N LEU A 144 5.10 0.25 -1.52
CA LEU A 144 4.30 -0.29 -2.63
C LEU A 144 4.40 -1.81 -2.77
N SER A 145 5.47 -2.42 -2.26
CA SER A 145 5.59 -3.89 -2.17
C SER A 145 4.78 -4.50 -1.04
N LEU A 146 4.23 -3.69 -0.12
CA LEU A 146 3.35 -4.21 0.93
C LEU A 146 2.06 -4.75 0.32
N THR A 147 1.79 -6.03 0.59
CA THR A 147 0.57 -6.71 0.15
C THR A 147 -0.61 -6.21 0.98
N SER A 148 -1.62 -5.62 0.34
CA SER A 148 -2.93 -5.35 0.95
C SER A 148 -3.92 -6.45 0.56
N SER A 149 -3.51 -7.72 0.63
CA SER A 149 -4.35 -8.84 0.26
C SER A 149 -5.00 -9.46 1.50
N SER A 150 -6.33 -9.62 1.50
CA SER A 150 -7.02 -10.48 2.46
C SER A 150 -6.61 -11.95 2.33
N SER A 151 -6.08 -12.38 1.18
CA SER A 151 -5.66 -13.78 0.94
C SER A 151 -4.57 -14.27 1.90
N GLY A 152 -3.76 -13.38 2.46
CA GLY A 152 -2.84 -13.69 3.56
C GLY A 152 -3.59 -13.97 4.85
N CYS A 153 -4.59 -13.15 5.16
CA CYS A 153 -5.49 -13.34 6.29
C CYS A 153 -6.35 -14.60 6.11
N GLU A 154 -6.94 -14.88 4.95
CA GLU A 154 -7.73 -16.09 4.68
C GLU A 154 -6.89 -17.36 4.83
N ARG A 155 -5.64 -17.36 4.38
CA ARG A 155 -4.69 -18.46 4.65
C ARG A 155 -4.39 -18.58 6.14
N ASN A 156 -4.28 -17.46 6.84
CA ASN A 156 -4.14 -17.46 8.30
C ASN A 156 -5.38 -18.06 8.99
N TRP A 157 -6.58 -17.66 8.56
CA TRP A 157 -7.88 -18.16 9.03
C TRP A 157 -8.03 -19.66 8.77
N SER A 158 -7.56 -20.18 7.63
CA SER A 158 -7.54 -21.64 7.39
C SER A 158 -6.65 -22.39 8.40
N GLY A 159 -5.56 -21.78 8.86
CA GLY A 159 -4.74 -22.31 9.95
C GLY A 159 -5.45 -22.25 11.30
N PHE A 160 -6.13 -21.13 11.59
CA PHE A 160 -6.99 -21.00 12.77
C PHE A 160 -8.09 -22.07 12.82
N GLU A 161 -8.77 -22.35 11.70
CA GLU A 161 -9.81 -23.39 11.60
C GLU A 161 -9.24 -24.81 11.83
N GLY A 162 -8.02 -25.08 11.35
CA GLY A 162 -7.34 -26.35 11.63
C GLY A 162 -6.96 -26.54 13.11
N ILE A 163 -6.67 -25.45 13.83
CA ILE A 163 -6.28 -25.47 15.25
C ILE A 163 -7.51 -25.43 16.16
N HIS A 164 -8.54 -24.67 15.79
CA HIS A 164 -9.87 -24.63 16.41
C HIS A 164 -10.88 -25.42 15.59
N THR A 165 -10.98 -26.71 15.90
CA THR A 165 -12.12 -27.53 15.43
C THR A 165 -13.18 -27.62 16.51
N LYS A 166 -14.44 -27.89 16.16
CA LYS A 166 -15.55 -28.06 17.12
C LYS A 166 -15.25 -29.09 18.24
N LYS A 167 -14.29 -30.02 18.02
CA LYS A 167 -13.79 -31.00 19.00
C LYS A 167 -12.59 -30.53 19.85
N ARG A 168 -11.83 -29.49 19.46
CA ARG A 168 -10.62 -28.98 20.13
C ARG A 168 -10.77 -27.48 20.46
N ASN A 169 -11.59 -27.15 21.47
CA ASN A 169 -11.90 -25.76 21.83
C ASN A 169 -11.33 -25.27 23.18
N ARG A 170 -10.38 -26.00 23.79
CA ARG A 170 -9.80 -25.64 25.12
C ARG A 170 -8.50 -24.82 25.04
N LEU A 171 -8.19 -24.18 23.91
CA LEU A 171 -6.99 -23.35 23.78
C LEU A 171 -7.28 -21.90 24.19
N THR A 172 -6.38 -21.29 24.95
CA THR A 172 -6.43 -19.85 25.25
C THR A 172 -6.03 -19.04 24.02
N THR A 173 -6.62 -17.85 23.84
CA THR A 173 -6.36 -16.95 22.71
C THR A 173 -4.87 -16.66 22.49
N THR A 174 -4.11 -16.52 23.57
CA THR A 174 -2.66 -16.29 23.53
C THR A 174 -1.89 -17.47 22.94
N ARG A 175 -2.28 -18.71 23.28
CA ARG A 175 -1.62 -19.93 22.79
C ARG A 175 -2.00 -20.21 21.33
N LEU A 176 -3.23 -19.92 20.97
CA LEU A 176 -3.73 -19.98 19.60
C LEU A 176 -2.93 -19.05 18.67
N ASN A 177 -2.81 -17.77 19.02
CA ASN A 177 -2.07 -16.80 18.21
C ASN A 177 -0.61 -17.21 18.01
N LYS A 178 0.04 -17.76 19.05
CA LYS A 178 1.41 -18.30 18.96
C LYS A 178 1.52 -19.48 18.00
N LEU A 179 0.59 -20.44 18.05
CA LEU A 179 0.59 -21.61 17.17
C LEU A 179 0.40 -21.22 15.71
N VAL A 180 -0.53 -20.30 15.45
CA VAL A 180 -0.78 -19.78 14.10
C VAL A 180 0.45 -19.06 13.56
N TYR A 181 1.08 -18.19 14.37
CA TYR A 181 2.32 -17.50 14.00
C TYR A 181 3.45 -18.47 13.64
N ILE A 182 3.68 -19.50 14.47
CA ILE A 182 4.70 -20.53 14.22
C ILE A 182 4.38 -21.31 12.94
N GLN A 183 3.13 -21.75 12.74
CA GLN A 183 2.74 -22.51 11.56
C GLN A 183 2.88 -21.71 10.27
N PHE A 184 2.48 -20.43 10.30
CA PHE A 184 2.60 -19.53 9.17
C PHE A 184 4.07 -19.28 8.79
N ASN A 185 4.91 -18.97 9.78
CA ASN A 185 6.34 -18.73 9.55
C ASN A 185 7.09 -19.99 9.11
N ASN A 186 6.80 -21.15 9.69
CA ASN A 186 7.40 -22.42 9.25
C ASN A 186 7.05 -22.74 7.80
N ARG A 187 5.81 -22.48 7.37
CA ARG A 187 5.43 -22.63 5.95
C ARG A 187 6.19 -21.67 5.04
N LEU A 188 6.37 -20.41 5.45
CA LEU A 188 7.15 -19.43 4.68
C LEU A 188 8.62 -19.84 4.55
N MET A 189 9.23 -20.32 5.64
CA MET A 189 10.62 -20.79 5.64
C MET A 189 10.79 -22.02 4.73
N ASN A 190 9.92 -23.02 4.85
CA ASN A 190 9.96 -24.20 3.98
C ASN A 190 9.76 -23.86 2.50
N ASN A 191 8.90 -22.90 2.19
CA ASN A 191 8.72 -22.44 0.81
C ASN A 191 9.96 -21.71 0.29
N ARG A 192 10.62 -20.89 1.12
CA ARG A 192 11.90 -20.24 0.77
C ARG A 192 13.00 -21.26 0.51
N GLU A 193 13.09 -22.31 1.32
CA GLU A 193 14.05 -23.40 1.11
C GLU A 193 13.80 -24.16 -0.19
N LYS A 194 12.54 -24.48 -0.49
CA LYS A 194 12.17 -25.12 -1.77
C LYS A 194 12.48 -24.27 -2.99
N ILE A 195 12.35 -22.95 -2.89
CA ILE A 195 12.71 -22.02 -3.96
C ILE A 195 14.23 -22.02 -4.16
N LYS A 196 15.01 -21.93 -3.08
CA LYS A 196 16.48 -21.99 -3.14
C LYS A 196 17.00 -23.31 -3.74
N VAL A 197 16.35 -24.43 -3.43
CA VAL A 197 16.74 -25.75 -3.99
C VAL A 197 16.45 -25.83 -5.49
N LYS A 198 15.39 -25.17 -5.98
CA LYS A 198 15.06 -25.11 -7.41
C LYS A 198 15.93 -24.15 -8.22
N GLU A 199 16.56 -23.16 -7.59
CA GLU A 199 17.50 -22.24 -8.25
C GLU A 199 18.92 -22.83 -8.36
N ASN A 200 19.21 -23.91 -7.63
CA ASN A 200 20.51 -24.59 -7.59
C ASN A 200 20.55 -25.90 -8.41
N HIS A 201 19.57 -26.13 -9.29
CA HIS A 201 19.51 -27.22 -10.27
C HIS A 201 19.15 -26.64 -11.64
#